data_AF-A0A3N5WPZ8-F1
#
_entry.id   AF-A0A3N5WPZ8-F1
#
_cell.length_a   1.000
_cell.length_b   1.000
_cell.length_c   1.000
_cell.angle_alpha   90.00
_cell.angle_beta   90.00
_cell.angle_gamma   90.00
#
_symmetry.space_group_name_H-M   'P 1'
#
loop_
_entity.id
_entity.type
_entity.pdbx_description
1 polymer ?
#
loop_
_entity_poly.entity_id
_entity_poly.type
_entity_poly.pdbx_seq_one_letter_code
_entity_poly.pdbx_strand_id
1 'polypeptide(L)'
;MIQARAVRRRIGGRSAALALLAGLVSIAIGTGCAERRSPEEPEIGGHPEEFNQAASVDFHGTRVRERGPEACETCHGPDLAGAPGVPGCADCHAGAGGHPRNWVRADAALFHGDEVAANGPGPCADCHGVDFAGGWSEVSCSACHAGGPSGHPEGWLDPDATSFHGRRVHVEGVIGCARCHGFPPSSGTAGVSCADCHI
;
A
#
# COMPACT_ATOMS: atom_id res chain seq x y z
N MET A 1 39.89 -62.63 52.41
CA MET A 1 40.28 -63.57 51.34
C MET A 1 39.03 -64.22 50.75
N ILE A 2 38.37 -63.64 49.75
CA ILE A 2 37.39 -64.37 48.91
C ILE A 2 37.52 -63.84 47.49
N GLN A 3 37.80 -64.74 46.56
CA GLN A 3 38.19 -64.48 45.18
C GLN A 3 37.00 -64.14 44.27
N ALA A 4 37.28 -63.23 43.33
CA ALA A 4 36.40 -62.84 42.24
C ALA A 4 36.25 -63.98 41.21
N ARG A 5 35.00 -64.38 40.92
CA ARG A 5 34.67 -65.24 39.77
C ARG A 5 34.31 -64.36 38.58
N ALA A 6 35.12 -64.42 37.53
CA ALA A 6 34.87 -63.80 36.24
C ALA A 6 33.77 -64.54 35.48
N VAL A 7 32.67 -63.86 35.17
CA VAL A 7 31.61 -64.36 34.29
C VAL A 7 31.90 -63.89 32.86
N ARG A 8 32.34 -64.81 32.01
CA ARG A 8 32.43 -64.58 30.56
C ARG A 8 31.03 -64.71 29.95
N ARG A 9 30.42 -63.60 29.55
CA ARG A 9 29.24 -63.60 28.68
C ARG A 9 29.67 -63.72 27.21
N ARG A 10 29.19 -64.78 26.55
CA ARG A 10 29.25 -64.95 25.09
C ARG A 10 28.31 -63.94 24.43
N ILE A 11 28.86 -63.09 23.57
CA ILE A 11 28.09 -62.21 22.68
C ILE A 11 27.81 -63.04 21.41
N GLY A 12 26.60 -63.61 21.35
CA GLY A 12 26.09 -64.34 20.19
C GLY A 12 25.50 -63.38 19.16
N GLY A 13 25.95 -63.52 17.91
CA GLY A 13 25.66 -62.63 16.79
C GLY A 13 24.19 -62.58 16.38
N ARG A 14 23.56 -61.43 16.62
CA ARG A 14 22.25 -61.07 16.06
C ARG A 14 22.22 -59.67 15.43
N SER A 15 23.38 -59.13 15.03
CA SER A 15 23.46 -57.74 14.53
C SER A 15 23.61 -57.60 13.01
N ALA A 16 23.70 -58.70 12.25
CA ALA A 16 23.96 -58.61 10.81
C ALA A 16 22.69 -58.53 9.93
N ALA A 17 21.51 -58.88 10.45
CA ALA A 17 20.30 -58.97 9.63
C ALA A 17 19.41 -57.72 9.61
N LEU A 18 19.57 -56.78 10.56
CA LEU A 18 18.78 -55.54 10.58
C LEU A 18 19.42 -54.36 9.85
N ALA A 19 20.70 -54.44 9.48
CA ALA A 19 21.39 -53.34 8.79
C ALA A 19 21.09 -53.25 7.28
N LEU A 20 20.47 -54.28 6.69
CA LEU A 20 20.23 -54.37 5.24
C LEU A 20 18.86 -53.82 4.80
N LEU A 21 17.91 -53.60 5.71
CA LEU A 21 16.60 -53.00 5.38
C LEU A 21 16.51 -51.50 5.66
N ALA A 22 17.44 -50.93 6.44
CA ALA A 22 17.52 -49.48 6.65
C ALA A 22 18.33 -48.74 5.56
N GLY A 23 19.07 -49.46 4.72
CA GLY A 23 19.90 -48.88 3.65
C GLY A 23 19.17 -48.59 2.34
N LEU A 24 17.97 -49.16 2.12
CA LEU A 24 17.24 -49.05 0.85
C LEU A 24 16.09 -48.02 0.86
N VAL A 25 15.73 -47.47 2.03
CA VAL A 25 14.70 -46.41 2.13
C VAL A 25 15.31 -45.00 2.11
N SER A 26 16.60 -44.86 2.40
CA SER A 26 17.28 -43.55 2.42
C SER A 26 17.74 -43.04 1.05
N ILE A 27 17.59 -43.84 -0.02
CA ILE A 27 18.03 -43.48 -1.39
C ILE A 27 16.86 -42.97 -2.25
N ALA A 28 15.65 -42.83 -1.70
CA ALA A 28 14.49 -42.33 -2.46
C ALA A 28 14.14 -40.85 -2.23
N ILE A 29 14.84 -40.14 -1.33
CA ILE A 29 14.53 -38.74 -0.98
C ILE A 29 15.56 -37.74 -1.56
N GLY A 30 16.67 -38.21 -2.13
CA GLY A 30 17.78 -37.35 -2.58
C GLY A 30 17.69 -36.79 -3.99
N THR A 31 16.78 -37.27 -4.86
CA THR A 31 16.80 -36.96 -6.30
C THR A 31 15.55 -36.22 -6.79
N GLY A 32 14.69 -35.72 -5.89
CA GLY A 32 13.37 -35.18 -6.27
C GLY A 32 13.20 -33.65 -6.28
N CYS A 33 14.17 -32.84 -5.82
CA CYS A 33 13.91 -31.40 -5.61
C CYS A 33 14.98 -30.44 -6.19
N ALA A 34 15.86 -30.90 -7.08
CA ALA A 34 16.86 -30.03 -7.70
C ALA A 34 16.81 -30.11 -9.22
N GLU A 35 15.63 -29.96 -9.80
CA GLU A 35 15.52 -29.55 -11.20
C GLU A 35 16.15 -28.14 -11.27
N ARG A 36 17.42 -28.07 -11.68
CA ARG A 36 18.01 -26.81 -12.10
C ARG A 36 17.21 -26.36 -13.30
N ARG A 37 16.33 -25.37 -13.09
CA ARG A 37 15.69 -24.60 -14.14
C ARG A 37 16.77 -24.20 -15.15
N SER A 38 16.62 -24.65 -16.40
CA SER A 38 17.51 -24.29 -17.48
C SER A 38 17.58 -22.76 -17.59
N PRO A 39 18.74 -22.17 -17.96
CA PRO A 39 18.87 -20.72 -18.20
C PRO A 39 18.05 -20.21 -19.39
N GLU A 40 17.25 -21.08 -20.01
CA GLU A 40 16.30 -20.81 -21.10
C GLU A 40 14.85 -21.03 -20.66
N GLU A 41 14.56 -21.15 -19.36
CA GLU A 41 13.18 -20.96 -18.93
C GLU A 41 12.74 -19.59 -19.46
N PRO A 42 11.64 -19.52 -20.24
CA PRO A 42 11.17 -18.25 -20.73
C PRO A 42 11.03 -17.36 -19.51
N GLU A 43 11.68 -16.20 -19.54
CA GLU A 43 11.33 -15.15 -18.59
C GLU A 43 9.81 -15.15 -18.59
N ILE A 44 9.21 -15.50 -17.45
CA ILE A 44 7.79 -15.34 -17.28
C ILE A 44 7.64 -13.83 -17.30
N GLY A 45 7.55 -13.27 -18.51
CA GLY A 45 7.25 -11.88 -18.75
C GLY A 45 5.87 -11.72 -18.17
N GLY A 46 5.81 -11.38 -16.88
CA GLY A 46 4.56 -11.27 -16.15
C GLY A 46 3.65 -10.24 -16.79
N HIS A 47 4.24 -9.33 -17.58
CA HIS A 47 3.56 -8.23 -18.24
C HIS A 47 4.15 -7.95 -19.63
N PRO A 48 3.37 -7.37 -20.56
CA PRO A 48 3.87 -6.85 -21.83
C PRO A 48 4.95 -5.76 -21.64
N GLU A 49 5.77 -5.52 -22.66
CA GLU A 49 6.84 -4.49 -22.61
C GLU A 49 6.25 -3.08 -22.37
N GLU A 50 5.03 -2.86 -22.84
CA GLU A 50 4.25 -1.64 -22.71
C GLU A 50 3.55 -1.47 -21.36
N PHE A 51 3.72 -2.39 -20.41
CA PHE A 51 3.07 -2.34 -19.09
C PHE A 51 3.41 -1.08 -18.29
N ASN A 52 4.58 -0.48 -18.51
CA ASN A 52 5.00 0.76 -17.84
C ASN A 52 4.74 2.02 -18.68
N GLN A 53 4.06 1.90 -19.82
CA GLN A 53 3.76 3.03 -20.68
C GLN A 53 2.34 3.54 -20.39
N ALA A 54 2.21 4.76 -19.87
CA ALA A 54 0.92 5.33 -19.46
C ALA A 54 -0.13 5.40 -20.59
N ALA A 55 0.30 5.44 -21.86
CA ALA A 55 -0.57 5.42 -23.03
C ALA A 55 -1.04 4.01 -23.44
N SER A 56 -0.49 2.95 -22.82
CA SER A 56 -0.84 1.57 -23.13
C SER A 56 -2.19 1.18 -22.51
N VAL A 57 -2.96 0.37 -23.24
CA VAL A 57 -4.15 -0.30 -22.69
C VAL A 57 -3.80 -1.31 -21.59
N ASP A 58 -2.56 -1.79 -21.59
CA ASP A 58 -2.00 -2.67 -20.58
C ASP A 58 -1.20 -1.93 -19.50
N PHE A 59 -1.32 -0.59 -19.41
CA PHE A 59 -0.62 0.18 -18.39
C PHE A 59 -0.90 -0.34 -16.98
N HIS A 60 0.15 -0.52 -16.17
CA HIS A 60 0.06 -1.10 -14.84
C HIS A 60 -0.87 -0.30 -13.92
N GLY A 61 -0.90 1.03 -14.03
CA GLY A 61 -1.79 1.86 -13.22
C GLY A 61 -3.27 1.55 -13.51
N THR A 62 -3.61 1.26 -14.77
CA THR A 62 -4.96 0.80 -15.14
C THR A 62 -5.26 -0.55 -14.52
N ARG A 63 -4.31 -1.50 -14.56
CA ARG A 63 -4.48 -2.85 -14.00
C ARG A 63 -4.61 -2.83 -12.48
N VAL A 64 -3.80 -2.05 -11.78
CA VAL A 64 -3.89 -1.85 -10.32
C VAL A 64 -5.24 -1.25 -9.96
N ARG A 65 -5.72 -0.24 -10.70
CA ARG A 65 -7.06 0.35 -10.48
C ARG A 65 -8.20 -0.65 -10.71
N GLU A 66 -8.09 -1.50 -11.73
CA GLU A 66 -9.14 -2.48 -12.09
C GLU A 66 -9.21 -3.65 -11.12
N ARG A 67 -8.07 -4.11 -10.59
CA ARG A 67 -7.96 -5.39 -9.88
C ARG A 67 -7.60 -5.25 -8.40
N GLY A 68 -7.21 -4.05 -7.97
CA GLY A 68 -6.59 -3.82 -6.68
C GLY A 68 -5.12 -4.21 -6.66
N PRO A 69 -4.32 -3.60 -5.76
CA PRO A 69 -2.91 -3.95 -5.58
C PRO A 69 -2.71 -5.38 -5.04
N GLU A 70 -3.70 -5.95 -4.36
CA GLU A 70 -3.66 -7.30 -3.77
C GLU A 70 -3.54 -8.38 -4.85
N ALA A 71 -4.10 -8.13 -6.04
CA ALA A 71 -3.98 -9.02 -7.18
C ALA A 71 -2.53 -9.22 -7.66
N CYS A 72 -1.60 -8.35 -7.24
CA CYS A 72 -0.19 -8.39 -7.62
C CYS A 72 0.69 -9.11 -6.58
N GLU A 73 0.20 -9.34 -5.36
CA GLU A 73 0.99 -9.84 -4.23
C GLU A 73 1.61 -11.22 -4.46
N THR A 74 0.96 -12.05 -5.28
CA THR A 74 1.45 -13.40 -5.59
C THR A 74 2.85 -13.38 -6.23
N CYS A 75 3.16 -12.36 -7.02
CA CYS A 75 4.45 -12.21 -7.70
C CYS A 75 5.32 -11.11 -7.09
N HIS A 76 4.71 -10.05 -6.56
CA HIS A 76 5.40 -8.87 -6.02
C HIS A 76 5.60 -8.90 -4.50
N GLY A 77 5.15 -9.98 -3.84
CA GLY A 77 5.20 -10.14 -2.40
C GLY A 77 4.01 -9.49 -1.68
N PRO A 78 3.73 -9.91 -0.42
CA PRO A 78 2.55 -9.47 0.34
C PRO A 78 2.52 -7.96 0.63
N ASP A 79 3.68 -7.31 0.69
CA ASP A 79 3.79 -5.85 0.90
C ASP A 79 4.10 -5.09 -0.40
N LEU A 80 4.05 -5.78 -1.54
CA LEU A 80 4.43 -5.26 -2.86
C LEU A 80 5.84 -4.62 -2.86
N ALA A 81 6.71 -5.11 -1.98
CA ALA A 81 8.10 -4.70 -1.83
C ALA A 81 9.01 -5.27 -2.94
N GLY A 82 8.46 -6.13 -3.81
CA GLY A 82 9.19 -6.84 -4.84
C GLY A 82 9.68 -8.20 -4.37
N ALA A 83 10.21 -8.96 -5.32
CA ALA A 83 10.85 -10.26 -5.12
C ALA A 83 12.15 -10.30 -5.93
N PRO A 84 13.04 -11.30 -5.77
CA PRO A 84 14.24 -11.39 -6.61
C PRO A 84 13.89 -11.35 -8.11
N GLY A 85 14.32 -10.29 -8.79
CA GLY A 85 14.04 -10.05 -10.22
C GLY A 85 12.68 -9.38 -10.52
N VAL A 86 11.88 -9.06 -9.51
CA VAL A 86 10.56 -8.41 -9.65
C VAL A 86 10.57 -7.10 -8.85
N PRO A 87 10.35 -5.94 -9.49
CA PRO A 87 10.39 -4.65 -8.78
C PRO A 87 9.22 -4.51 -7.80
N GLY A 88 9.47 -3.84 -6.68
CA GLY A 88 8.45 -3.36 -5.76
C GLY A 88 7.87 -2.03 -6.20
N CYS A 89 6.70 -1.67 -5.67
CA CYS A 89 6.08 -0.38 -5.96
C CYS A 89 7.01 0.80 -5.63
N ALA A 90 7.75 0.67 -4.52
CA ALA A 90 8.65 1.71 -4.01
C ALA A 90 9.93 1.93 -4.85
N ASP A 91 10.23 1.02 -5.79
CA ASP A 91 11.39 1.17 -6.67
C ASP A 91 11.17 2.27 -7.72
N CYS A 92 9.92 2.55 -8.06
CA CYS A 92 9.54 3.61 -9.03
C CYS A 92 8.63 4.68 -8.41
N HIS A 93 7.84 4.34 -7.38
CA HIS A 93 6.92 5.27 -6.72
C HIS A 93 7.45 5.70 -5.36
N ALA A 94 7.18 6.95 -5.00
CA ALA A 94 7.57 7.50 -3.70
C ALA A 94 6.57 7.17 -2.56
N GLY A 95 5.69 6.18 -2.71
CA GLY A 95 4.75 5.78 -1.66
C GLY A 95 3.65 4.84 -2.13
N ALA A 96 2.86 4.35 -1.17
CA ALA A 96 1.71 3.49 -1.44
C ALA A 96 0.61 4.28 -2.16
N GLY A 97 -0.05 3.64 -3.14
CA GLY A 97 -1.14 4.26 -3.90
C GLY A 97 -0.73 5.39 -4.85
N GLY A 98 0.57 5.60 -5.09
CA GLY A 98 1.07 6.61 -6.02
C GLY A 98 1.36 7.98 -5.42
N HIS A 99 1.12 8.20 -4.13
CA HIS A 99 1.40 9.47 -3.47
C HIS A 99 2.88 9.60 -3.05
N PRO A 100 3.47 10.80 -3.07
CA PRO A 100 4.83 11.04 -2.56
C PRO A 100 4.99 10.77 -1.06
N ARG A 101 6.22 10.53 -0.61
CA ARG A 101 6.54 10.51 0.83
C ARG A 101 6.15 11.85 1.46
N ASN A 102 5.63 11.80 2.68
CA ASN A 102 5.22 12.98 3.46
C ASN A 102 4.07 13.80 2.86
N TRP A 103 3.33 13.29 1.88
CA TRP A 103 2.20 13.98 1.22
C TRP A 103 1.11 14.47 2.20
N VAL A 104 0.99 13.84 3.38
CA VAL A 104 0.05 14.25 4.44
C VAL A 104 0.50 15.43 5.29
N ARG A 105 1.77 15.85 5.21
CA ARG A 105 2.31 16.91 6.07
C ARG A 105 2.13 18.29 5.45
N ALA A 106 1.57 19.23 6.20
CA ALA A 106 1.33 20.60 5.75
C ALA A 106 2.59 21.41 5.43
N ASP A 107 3.77 20.97 5.90
CA ASP A 107 5.07 21.59 5.60
C ASP A 107 5.81 20.92 4.43
N ALA A 108 5.25 19.86 3.84
CA ALA A 108 5.86 19.18 2.70
C ALA A 108 5.68 19.99 1.41
N ALA A 109 6.68 19.93 0.53
CA ALA A 109 6.64 20.60 -0.78
C ALA A 109 5.53 20.08 -1.70
N LEU A 110 5.08 18.84 -1.47
CA LEU A 110 3.96 18.20 -2.17
C LEU A 110 2.89 17.88 -1.13
N PHE A 111 2.36 18.88 -0.44
CA PHE A 111 1.28 18.67 0.51
C PHE A 111 -0.04 18.40 -0.22
N HIS A 112 -0.79 17.37 0.17
CA HIS A 112 -2.06 17.00 -0.49
C HIS A 112 -3.11 18.11 -0.43
N GLY A 113 -3.10 18.97 0.60
CA GLY A 113 -4.04 20.08 0.68
C GLY A 113 -3.84 21.09 -0.45
N ASP A 114 -2.63 21.24 -0.99
CA ASP A 114 -2.38 22.10 -2.15
C ASP A 114 -2.93 21.46 -3.44
N GLU A 115 -2.86 20.13 -3.56
CA GLU A 115 -3.48 19.38 -4.66
C GLU A 115 -5.01 19.51 -4.64
N VAL A 116 -5.63 19.34 -3.46
CA VAL A 116 -7.07 19.55 -3.28
C VAL A 116 -7.45 21.00 -3.56
N ALA A 117 -6.64 21.97 -3.14
CA ALA A 117 -6.90 23.39 -3.43
C ALA A 117 -6.83 23.69 -4.93
N ALA A 118 -5.92 23.06 -5.68
CA ALA A 118 -5.73 23.30 -7.11
C ALA A 118 -6.74 22.55 -7.99
N ASN A 119 -7.05 21.29 -7.65
CA ASN A 119 -7.81 20.38 -8.52
C ASN A 119 -9.14 19.91 -7.92
N GLY A 120 -9.44 20.30 -6.68
CA GLY A 120 -10.58 19.79 -5.92
C GLY A 120 -10.36 18.33 -5.47
N PRO A 121 -11.29 17.78 -4.66
CA PRO A 121 -11.21 16.40 -4.20
C PRO A 121 -11.67 15.39 -5.28
N GLY A 122 -12.30 15.84 -6.37
CA GLY A 122 -12.92 14.97 -7.38
C GLY A 122 -12.00 13.85 -7.90
N PRO A 123 -10.76 14.14 -8.33
CA PRO A 123 -9.83 13.10 -8.78
C PRO A 123 -9.46 12.07 -7.72
N CYS A 124 -9.57 12.40 -6.43
CA CYS A 124 -9.26 11.48 -5.34
C CYS A 124 -10.31 10.35 -5.23
N ALA A 125 -11.53 10.56 -5.74
CA ALA A 125 -12.62 9.59 -5.66
C ALA A 125 -12.31 8.28 -6.39
N ASP A 126 -11.42 8.32 -7.39
CA ASP A 126 -10.97 7.14 -8.14
C ASP A 126 -10.35 6.07 -7.24
N CYS A 127 -9.75 6.48 -6.13
CA CYS A 127 -9.09 5.59 -5.16
C CYS A 127 -9.80 5.57 -3.81
N HIS A 128 -10.22 6.74 -3.33
CA HIS A 128 -10.80 6.94 -2.00
C HIS A 128 -12.32 6.75 -1.95
N GLY A 129 -12.94 6.39 -3.08
CA GLY A 129 -14.38 6.18 -3.21
C GLY A 129 -15.12 7.46 -3.55
N VAL A 130 -16.28 7.31 -4.20
CA VAL A 130 -17.15 8.44 -4.61
C VAL A 130 -17.66 9.28 -3.44
N ASP A 131 -17.71 8.68 -2.24
CA ASP A 131 -18.09 9.29 -0.98
C ASP A 131 -16.87 9.66 -0.12
N PHE A 132 -15.66 9.41 -0.60
CA PHE A 132 -14.40 9.61 0.11
C PHE A 132 -14.31 8.84 1.44
N ALA A 133 -15.07 7.75 1.56
CA ALA A 133 -15.13 6.91 2.76
C ALA A 133 -14.05 5.82 2.81
N GLY A 134 -13.13 5.80 1.85
CA GLY A 134 -11.99 4.89 1.83
C GLY A 134 -11.83 4.12 0.52
N GLY A 135 -12.91 3.93 -0.25
CA GLY A 135 -12.84 3.26 -1.55
C GLY A 135 -12.04 1.96 -1.47
N TRP A 136 -11.16 1.74 -2.44
CA TRP A 136 -10.19 0.63 -2.39
C TRP A 136 -8.87 1.03 -1.72
N SER A 137 -8.61 2.32 -1.50
CA SER A 137 -7.41 2.75 -0.75
C SER A 137 -7.51 2.53 0.76
N GLU A 138 -8.71 2.22 1.26
CA GLU A 138 -9.08 2.09 2.68
C GLU A 138 -8.85 3.35 3.54
N VAL A 139 -8.46 4.48 2.91
CA VAL A 139 -8.17 5.73 3.61
C VAL A 139 -9.31 6.72 3.39
N SER A 140 -10.08 6.99 4.44
CA SER A 140 -11.16 7.99 4.39
C SER A 140 -10.65 9.41 4.64
N CYS A 141 -11.20 10.41 3.94
CA CYS A 141 -10.99 11.82 4.28
C CYS A 141 -11.38 12.12 5.73
N SER A 142 -12.44 11.49 6.24
CA SER A 142 -12.92 11.70 7.61
C SER A 142 -12.05 11.08 8.69
N ALA A 143 -11.07 10.25 8.33
CA ALA A 143 -10.10 9.73 9.30
C ALA A 143 -9.22 10.86 9.90
N CYS A 144 -8.98 11.92 9.12
CA CYS A 144 -8.17 13.07 9.53
C CYS A 144 -8.94 14.40 9.52
N HIS A 145 -9.94 14.54 8.65
CA HIS A 145 -10.72 15.77 8.49
C HIS A 145 -12.15 15.54 8.95
N ALA A 146 -12.55 16.07 10.11
CA ALA A 146 -13.92 15.93 10.62
C ALA A 146 -15.00 16.41 9.63
N GLY A 147 -14.63 17.33 8.72
CA GLY A 147 -15.48 17.82 7.63
C GLY A 147 -15.55 16.96 6.37
N GLY A 148 -14.92 15.78 6.39
CA GLY A 148 -14.70 14.97 5.20
C GLY A 148 -13.95 15.76 4.10
N PRO A 149 -14.31 15.59 2.82
CA PRO A 149 -13.58 16.18 1.69
C PRO A 149 -13.68 17.72 1.64
N SER A 150 -14.65 18.33 2.34
CA SER A 150 -14.75 19.79 2.44
C SER A 150 -13.63 20.41 3.29
N GLY A 151 -13.02 19.62 4.18
CA GLY A 151 -12.06 20.09 5.19
C GLY A 151 -12.69 20.91 6.33
N HIS A 152 -13.93 21.38 6.20
CA HIS A 152 -14.60 22.20 7.22
C HIS A 152 -15.36 21.35 8.23
N PRO A 153 -15.12 21.50 9.54
CA PRO A 153 -15.83 20.72 10.56
C PRO A 153 -17.35 20.98 10.53
N GLU A 154 -18.11 20.07 11.14
CA GLU A 154 -19.55 20.26 11.37
C GLU A 154 -19.82 21.61 12.08
N GLY A 155 -20.94 22.27 11.73
CA GLY A 155 -21.30 23.59 12.28
C GLY A 155 -20.56 24.78 11.67
N TRP A 156 -19.75 24.59 10.62
CA TRP A 156 -18.96 25.67 9.99
C TRP A 156 -19.77 26.92 9.61
N LEU A 157 -21.02 26.75 9.18
CA LEU A 157 -21.91 27.84 8.77
C LEU A 157 -22.89 28.28 9.87
N ASP A 158 -22.89 27.62 11.04
CA ASP A 158 -23.77 27.94 12.16
C ASP A 158 -23.10 28.98 13.07
N PRO A 159 -23.65 30.22 13.21
CA PRO A 159 -23.05 31.27 14.04
C PRO A 159 -22.96 30.92 15.53
N ASP A 160 -23.79 30.00 16.02
CA ASP A 160 -23.78 29.55 17.41
C ASP A 160 -22.77 28.43 17.67
N ALA A 161 -22.27 27.77 16.62
CA ALA A 161 -21.29 26.72 16.73
C ALA A 161 -19.90 27.24 17.14
N THR A 162 -19.16 26.42 17.89
CA THR A 162 -17.76 26.71 18.26
C THR A 162 -16.82 26.66 17.04
N SER A 163 -17.21 25.89 16.02
CA SER A 163 -16.54 25.74 14.73
C SER A 163 -16.92 26.81 13.71
N PHE A 164 -17.78 27.78 14.05
CA PHE A 164 -18.25 28.79 13.11
C PHE A 164 -17.11 29.49 12.36
N HIS A 165 -17.19 29.55 11.04
CA HIS A 165 -16.14 30.10 10.18
C HIS A 165 -15.83 31.56 10.51
N GLY A 166 -16.83 32.36 10.91
CA GLY A 166 -16.60 33.75 11.29
C GLY A 166 -15.63 33.91 12.46
N ARG A 167 -15.61 32.95 13.40
CA ARG A 167 -14.61 32.92 14.49
C ARG A 167 -13.22 32.61 13.95
N ARG A 168 -13.09 31.65 13.03
CA ARG A 168 -11.81 31.30 12.38
C ARG A 168 -11.27 32.47 11.55
N VAL A 169 -12.11 33.08 10.71
CA VAL A 169 -11.74 34.27 9.91
C VAL A 169 -11.29 35.43 10.80
N HIS A 170 -11.94 35.63 11.95
CA HIS A 170 -11.53 36.66 12.91
C HIS A 170 -10.11 36.45 13.46
N VAL A 171 -9.72 35.18 13.72
CA VAL A 171 -8.42 34.83 14.31
C VAL A 171 -7.33 34.69 13.26
N GLU A 172 -7.64 34.09 12.12
CA GLU A 172 -6.67 33.64 11.12
C GLU A 172 -6.66 34.51 9.85
N GLY A 173 -7.65 35.40 9.70
CA GLY A 173 -7.87 36.15 8.48
C GLY A 173 -8.44 35.29 7.34
N VAL A 174 -8.45 35.86 6.13
CA VAL A 174 -9.07 35.24 4.94
C VAL A 174 -8.06 34.61 3.96
N ILE A 175 -6.76 34.87 4.15
CA ILE A 175 -5.73 34.48 3.16
C ILE A 175 -5.66 32.96 3.01
N GLY A 176 -5.77 32.20 4.10
CA GLY A 176 -5.79 30.74 4.05
C GLY A 176 -7.02 30.21 3.30
N CYS A 177 -8.18 30.84 3.50
CA CYS A 177 -9.44 30.45 2.88
C CYS A 177 -9.40 30.62 1.35
N ALA A 178 -8.72 31.65 0.87
CA ALA A 178 -8.64 31.96 -0.55
C ALA A 178 -7.93 30.88 -1.39
N ARG A 179 -7.21 29.94 -0.75
CA ARG A 179 -6.62 28.79 -1.45
C ARG A 179 -7.68 27.91 -2.13
N CYS A 180 -8.80 27.67 -1.46
CA CYS A 180 -9.90 26.86 -1.99
C CYS A 180 -11.06 27.73 -2.49
N HIS A 181 -11.30 28.87 -1.85
CA HIS A 181 -12.44 29.75 -2.15
C HIS A 181 -12.14 30.84 -3.18
N GLY A 182 -10.87 31.04 -3.55
CA GLY A 182 -10.44 32.15 -4.40
C GLY A 182 -10.52 33.50 -3.70
N PHE A 183 -10.13 34.56 -4.42
CA PHE A 183 -10.39 35.93 -4.01
C PHE A 183 -11.55 36.50 -4.82
N PRO A 184 -12.46 37.29 -4.22
CA PRO A 184 -13.50 37.96 -4.97
C PRO A 184 -12.94 38.73 -6.18
N PRO A 185 -13.62 38.68 -7.34
CA PRO A 185 -14.95 38.12 -7.57
C PRO A 185 -14.98 36.63 -7.98
N SER A 186 -13.85 35.92 -8.01
CA SER A 186 -13.80 34.53 -8.47
C SER A 186 -13.97 33.54 -7.32
N SER A 187 -14.81 32.52 -7.50
CA SER A 187 -14.75 31.30 -6.70
C SER A 187 -13.56 30.44 -7.12
N GLY A 188 -12.84 29.89 -6.15
CA GLY A 188 -11.82 28.86 -6.37
C GLY A 188 -12.43 27.48 -6.64
N THR A 189 -11.68 26.42 -6.37
CA THR A 189 -12.12 25.02 -6.52
C THR A 189 -13.31 24.64 -5.65
N ALA A 190 -13.56 25.39 -4.56
CA ALA A 190 -14.74 25.20 -3.71
C ALA A 190 -16.06 25.61 -4.38
N GLY A 191 -16.01 26.35 -5.50
CA GLY A 191 -17.21 26.82 -6.20
C GLY A 191 -18.04 27.86 -5.44
N VAL A 192 -17.55 28.36 -4.31
CA VAL A 192 -18.16 29.43 -3.51
C VAL A 192 -17.12 30.46 -3.08
N SER A 193 -17.49 31.74 -3.10
CA SER A 193 -16.66 32.88 -2.75
C SER A 193 -17.19 33.63 -1.52
N CYS A 194 -16.35 34.46 -0.88
CA CYS A 194 -16.79 35.29 0.24
C CYS A 194 -17.92 36.26 -0.16
N ALA A 195 -17.86 36.78 -1.39
CA ALA A 195 -18.80 37.78 -1.90
C ALA A 195 -20.19 37.20 -2.18
N ASP A 196 -20.33 35.88 -2.23
CA ASP A 196 -21.63 35.21 -2.42
C ASP A 196 -22.54 35.43 -1.18
N CYS A 197 -21.94 35.69 -0.02
CA CYS A 197 -22.65 35.85 1.26
C CYS A 197 -22.32 37.15 2.02
N HIS A 198 -21.12 37.74 1.85
CA HIS A 198 -20.66 38.92 2.59
C HIS A 198 -20.53 40.15 1.68
N ILE A 199 -21.65 40.85 1.50
CA ILE A 199 -21.78 42.10 0.71
C ILE A 199 -21.66 43.36 1.56
#